data_AF-A0A849N0G8-F1
#
_entry.id   AF-A0A849N0G8-F1
#
_cell.length_a   1.000
_cell.length_b   1.000
_cell.length_c   1.000
_cell.angle_alpha   90.00
_cell.angle_beta   90.00
_cell.angle_gamma   90.00
#
_symmetry.space_group_name_H-M   'P 1'
#
loop_
_entity.id
_entity.type
_entity.pdbx_description
1 polymer ?
#
loop_
_entity_poly.entity_id
_entity_poly.type
_entity_poly.pdbx_seq_one_letter_code
_entity_poly.pdbx_strand_id
1 'polypeptide(L)'
;MPQLAFGHPEQGRFLIASIVWLFIIFGILYYVMATYALPGVAQVLETRRARIEGDLEQAQAAKQRADAALAEHEAATARARAEAQAAVTSATQHAQAEAAEKAEALNARLNAQIEEAEQRIAASRDSAMAALRSVAADTAEALVKRLTGGADRAAVDQAVGAELAARGRA
;
A
#
# COMPACT_ATOMS: atom_id res chain seq x y z
N MET A 1 81.23 -59.45 -63.41
CA MET A 1 81.38 -58.55 -62.25
C MET A 1 81.08 -59.35 -61.00
N PRO A 2 81.89 -59.24 -59.94
CA PRO A 2 81.78 -60.09 -58.75
C PRO A 2 80.67 -59.58 -57.82
N GLN A 3 80.36 -60.40 -56.80
CA GLN A 3 79.49 -60.19 -55.65
C GLN A 3 77.98 -60.16 -55.94
N LEU A 4 77.22 -61.17 -55.49
CA LEU A 4 75.94 -61.07 -54.76
C LEU A 4 75.48 -62.47 -54.30
N ALA A 5 76.33 -63.17 -53.54
CA ALA A 5 75.93 -64.38 -52.81
C ALA A 5 75.27 -63.97 -51.49
N PHE A 6 73.97 -63.68 -51.50
CA PHE A 6 73.19 -63.35 -50.31
C PHE A 6 72.55 -64.61 -49.72
N GLY A 7 73.34 -65.38 -48.99
CA GLY A 7 72.87 -66.59 -48.33
C GLY A 7 73.78 -66.97 -47.16
N HIS A 8 74.02 -66.02 -46.24
CA HIS A 8 74.72 -66.31 -44.99
C HIS A 8 73.70 -66.83 -43.96
N PRO A 9 73.77 -68.11 -43.52
CA PRO A 9 72.88 -68.67 -42.49
C PRO A 9 73.03 -67.99 -41.10
N GLU A 10 73.98 -67.08 -40.95
CA GLU A 10 74.21 -66.27 -39.76
C GLU A 10 73.18 -65.11 -39.58
N GLN A 11 72.41 -64.76 -40.61
CA GLN A 11 71.53 -63.56 -40.60
C GLN A 11 70.31 -63.68 -39.68
N GLY A 12 69.79 -64.90 -39.45
CA GLY A 12 68.62 -65.13 -38.59
C GLY A 12 68.86 -64.71 -37.13
N ARG A 13 70.09 -64.87 -36.62
CA ARG A 13 70.46 -64.47 -35.25
C ARG A 13 70.46 -62.96 -35.07
N PHE A 14 70.88 -62.20 -36.08
CA PHE A 14 70.87 -60.73 -36.04
C PHE A 14 69.46 -60.15 -36.13
N LEU A 15 68.56 -60.78 -36.89
CA LEU A 15 67.15 -60.37 -36.97
C LEU A 15 66.45 -60.56 -35.63
N ILE A 16 66.65 -61.70 -34.96
CA ILE A 16 66.10 -61.97 -33.63
C ILE A 16 66.67 -60.97 -32.61
N ALA A 17 67.98 -60.73 -32.62
CA ALA A 17 68.61 -59.76 -31.72
C ALA A 17 68.10 -58.32 -31.94
N SER A 18 67.89 -57.91 -33.20
CA SER A 18 67.34 -56.60 -33.54
C SER A 18 65.89 -56.44 -33.09
N ILE A 19 65.08 -57.50 -33.22
CA ILE A 19 63.70 -57.50 -32.73
C ILE A 19 63.67 -57.43 -31.20
N VAL A 20 64.49 -58.21 -30.50
CA VAL A 20 64.58 -58.15 -29.03
C VAL A 20 65.02 -56.76 -28.56
N TRP A 21 66.03 -56.17 -29.20
CA TRP A 21 66.49 -54.82 -28.87
C TRP A 21 65.44 -53.75 -29.18
N LEU A 22 64.68 -53.88 -30.27
CA LEU A 22 63.55 -53.02 -30.60
C LEU A 22 62.48 -53.08 -29.51
N PHE A 23 62.11 -54.28 -29.03
CA PHE A 23 61.16 -54.44 -27.94
C PHE A 23 61.66 -53.82 -26.63
N ILE A 24 62.96 -53.89 -26.34
CA ILE A 24 63.54 -53.24 -25.16
C ILE A 24 63.41 -51.72 -25.27
N ILE A 25 63.86 -51.12 -26.38
CA ILE A 25 63.77 -49.66 -26.57
C ILE A 25 62.31 -49.20 -26.62
N PHE A 26 61.45 -49.93 -27.35
CA PHE A 26 60.03 -49.62 -27.44
C PHE A 26 59.33 -49.76 -26.10
N GLY A 27 59.67 -50.78 -25.30
CA GLY A 27 59.17 -50.97 -23.94
C GLY A 27 59.57 -49.83 -23.00
N ILE A 28 60.83 -49.39 -23.06
CA ILE A 28 61.31 -48.22 -22.30
C ILE A 28 60.57 -46.95 -22.75
N LEU A 29 60.46 -46.72 -24.06
CA LEU A 29 59.74 -45.56 -24.60
C LEU A 29 58.26 -45.58 -24.19
N TYR A 30 57.60 -46.74 -24.28
CA TYR A 30 56.21 -46.92 -23.87
C TYR A 30 56.04 -46.65 -22.39
N TYR A 31 56.94 -47.18 -21.55
CA TYR A 31 56.92 -46.94 -20.11
C TYR A 31 57.04 -45.45 -19.80
N VAL A 32 58.03 -44.76 -20.39
CA VAL A 32 58.21 -43.30 -20.22
C VAL A 32 56.99 -42.52 -20.70
N MET A 33 56.42 -42.88 -21.85
CA MET A 33 55.23 -42.21 -22.39
C MET A 33 54.00 -42.44 -21.49
N ALA A 34 53.84 -43.66 -20.99
CA ALA A 34 52.74 -44.01 -20.09
C ALA A 34 52.86 -43.31 -18.73
N THR A 35 54.07 -43.15 -18.19
CA THR A 35 54.28 -42.52 -16.89
C THR A 35 54.41 -41.00 -16.92
N TYR A 36 54.77 -40.39 -18.06
CA TYR A 36 54.95 -38.93 -18.14
C TYR A 36 53.92 -38.22 -19.04
N ALA A 37 53.62 -38.74 -20.22
CA ALA A 37 52.75 -38.03 -21.16
C ALA A 37 51.26 -38.23 -20.85
N LEU A 38 50.83 -39.47 -20.56
CA LEU A 38 49.44 -39.76 -20.18
C LEU A 38 48.96 -38.99 -18.94
N PRO A 39 49.71 -38.94 -17.81
CA PRO A 39 49.25 -38.18 -16.65
C PRO A 39 49.16 -36.68 -16.92
N GLY A 40 50.05 -36.11 -17.75
CA GLY A 40 49.97 -34.71 -18.14
C GLY A 40 48.68 -34.37 -18.90
N VAL A 41 48.29 -35.21 -19.87
CA VAL A 41 47.03 -35.03 -20.63
C VAL A 41 45.81 -35.25 -19.74
N ALA A 42 45.84 -36.27 -18.87
CA ALA A 42 44.76 -36.55 -17.93
C ALA A 42 44.55 -35.39 -16.95
N GLN A 43 45.63 -34.79 -16.44
CA GLN A 43 45.56 -33.65 -15.52
C GLN A 43 44.93 -32.41 -16.16
N VAL A 44 45.27 -32.11 -17.42
CA VAL A 44 44.67 -30.98 -18.14
C VAL A 44 43.17 -31.21 -18.38
N LEU A 45 42.79 -32.43 -18.75
CA LEU A 45 41.38 -32.77 -18.97
C LEU A 45 40.59 -32.65 -17.67
N GLU A 46 41.13 -33.16 -16.56
CA GLU A 46 40.52 -33.08 -15.24
C GLU A 46 40.38 -31.63 -14.77
N THR A 47 41.44 -30.82 -14.92
CA THR A 47 41.40 -29.39 -14.57
C THR A 47 40.32 -28.65 -15.36
N ARG A 48 40.16 -28.96 -16.65
CA ARG A 48 39.11 -28.36 -17.48
C ARG A 48 37.72 -28.81 -17.04
N ARG A 49 37.54 -30.09 -16.74
CA ARG A 49 36.26 -30.63 -16.24
C ARG A 49 35.89 -29.97 -14.92
N ALA A 50 36.78 -29.99 -13.94
CA ALA A 50 36.57 -29.36 -12.64
C ALA A 50 36.25 -27.87 -12.75
N ARG A 51 36.91 -27.15 -13.67
CA ARG A 51 36.60 -25.74 -13.93
C ARG A 51 35.22 -25.54 -14.54
N ILE A 52 34.84 -26.35 -15.54
CA ILE A 52 33.52 -26.26 -16.17
C ILE A 52 32.42 -26.60 -15.16
N GLU A 53 32.59 -27.66 -14.37
CA GLU A 53 31.65 -28.04 -13.31
C GLU A 53 31.53 -26.92 -12.27
N GLY A 54 32.65 -26.36 -11.81
CA GLY A 54 32.65 -25.23 -10.88
C GLY A 54 32.00 -23.97 -11.45
N ASP A 55 32.21 -23.67 -12.73
CA ASP A 55 31.58 -22.53 -13.42
C ASP A 55 30.06 -22.76 -13.59
N LEU A 56 29.64 -23.99 -13.90
CA LEU A 56 28.22 -24.36 -14.01
C LEU A 56 27.51 -24.31 -12.66
N GLU A 57 28.12 -24.82 -11.59
CA GLU A 57 27.59 -24.73 -10.23
C GLU A 57 27.45 -23.28 -9.78
N GLN A 58 28.46 -22.45 -10.03
CA GLN A 58 28.39 -21.01 -9.73
C GLN A 58 27.29 -20.31 -10.53
N ALA A 59 27.15 -20.61 -11.82
CA ALA A 59 26.10 -20.07 -12.65
C ALA A 59 24.70 -20.50 -12.16
N GLN A 60 24.54 -21.76 -11.79
CA GLN A 60 23.28 -22.28 -11.24
C GLN A 60 22.95 -21.63 -9.89
N ALA A 61 23.93 -21.50 -8.99
CA ALA A 61 23.75 -20.83 -7.71
C ALA A 61 23.43 -19.33 -7.89
N ALA A 62 24.10 -18.66 -8.83
CA ALA A 62 23.80 -17.26 -9.15
C ALA A 62 22.38 -17.09 -9.70
N LYS A 63 21.95 -18.00 -10.60
CA LYS A 63 20.58 -18.02 -11.11
C LYS A 63 19.56 -18.24 -10.00
N GLN A 64 19.78 -19.24 -9.14
CA GLN A 64 18.87 -19.52 -8.02
C GLN A 64 18.75 -18.32 -7.06
N ARG A 65 19.85 -17.63 -6.77
CA ARG A 65 19.82 -16.40 -5.95
C ARG A 65 19.06 -15.27 -6.65
N ALA A 66 19.24 -15.11 -7.97
CA ALA A 66 18.53 -14.10 -8.74
C ALA A 66 17.01 -14.39 -8.79
N ASP A 67 16.62 -15.64 -9.05
CA ASP A 67 15.22 -16.07 -9.06
C ASP A 67 14.59 -15.89 -7.68
N ALA A 68 15.29 -16.23 -6.60
CA ALA A 68 14.83 -16.00 -5.23
C ALA A 68 14.68 -14.51 -4.89
N ALA A 69 15.65 -13.68 -5.26
CA ALA A 69 15.59 -12.23 -5.06
C ALA A 69 14.44 -11.61 -5.86
N LEU A 70 14.21 -12.06 -7.10
CA LEU A 70 13.08 -11.59 -7.92
C LEU A 70 11.74 -11.94 -7.26
N ALA A 71 11.58 -13.18 -6.80
CA ALA A 71 10.38 -13.61 -6.09
C ALA A 71 10.14 -12.80 -4.81
N GLU A 72 11.20 -12.51 -4.03
CA GLU A 72 11.10 -11.66 -2.84
C GLU A 72 10.72 -10.21 -3.20
N HIS A 73 11.31 -9.64 -4.25
CA HIS A 73 10.98 -8.30 -4.74
C HIS A 73 9.53 -8.21 -5.23
N GLU A 74 9.05 -9.19 -5.98
CA GLU A 74 7.66 -9.28 -6.42
C GLU A 74 6.70 -9.39 -5.24
N ALA A 75 7.01 -10.26 -4.27
CA ALA A 75 6.22 -10.42 -3.06
C ALA A 75 6.19 -9.15 -2.20
N ALA A 76 7.34 -8.49 -2.02
CA ALA A 76 7.44 -7.23 -1.28
C ALA A 76 6.64 -6.12 -1.96
N THR A 77 6.70 -6.03 -3.30
CA THR A 77 5.93 -5.05 -4.08
C THR A 77 4.43 -5.31 -3.98
N ALA A 78 4.01 -6.57 -4.09
CA ALA A 78 2.60 -6.95 -3.95
C ALA A 78 2.07 -6.63 -2.54
N ARG A 79 2.86 -6.95 -1.51
CA ARG A 79 2.54 -6.65 -0.11
C ARG A 79 2.44 -5.15 0.13
N ALA A 80 3.41 -4.36 -0.33
CA ALA A 80 3.40 -2.91 -0.19
C ALA A 80 2.17 -2.28 -0.88
N ARG A 81 1.79 -2.77 -2.06
CA ARG A 81 0.56 -2.32 -2.74
C ARG A 81 -0.70 -2.68 -1.96
N ALA A 82 -0.78 -3.89 -1.43
CA ALA A 82 -1.92 -4.32 -0.62
C ALA A 82 -2.04 -3.51 0.68
N GLU A 83 -0.92 -3.28 1.39
CA GLU A 83 -0.87 -2.46 2.60
C GLU A 83 -1.24 -1.00 2.31
N ALA A 84 -0.74 -0.41 1.22
CA ALA A 84 -1.11 0.94 0.81
C ALA A 84 -2.61 1.05 0.50
N GLN A 85 -3.17 0.10 -0.26
CA GLN A 85 -4.59 0.08 -0.56
C GLN A 85 -5.44 -0.06 0.71
N ALA A 86 -5.05 -0.96 1.63
CA ALA A 86 -5.72 -1.13 2.91
C ALA A 86 -5.64 0.13 3.77
N ALA A 87 -4.49 0.80 3.82
CA ALA A 87 -4.32 2.06 4.53
C ALA A 87 -5.21 3.18 3.97
N VAL A 88 -5.29 3.31 2.63
CA VAL A 88 -6.17 4.29 1.98
C VAL A 88 -7.65 3.98 2.26
N THR A 89 -8.06 2.72 2.16
CA THR A 89 -9.44 2.33 2.47
C THR A 89 -9.76 2.59 3.95
N SER A 90 -8.88 2.24 4.88
CA SER A 90 -9.06 2.52 6.30
C SER A 90 -9.15 4.02 6.57
N ALA A 91 -8.25 4.82 6.01
CA ALA A 91 -8.24 6.27 6.20
C ALA A 91 -9.51 6.93 5.64
N THR A 92 -9.99 6.50 4.47
CA THR A 92 -11.22 7.04 3.89
C THR A 92 -12.46 6.64 4.69
N GLN A 93 -12.53 5.42 5.20
CA GLN A 93 -13.62 4.98 6.09
C GLN A 93 -13.63 5.77 7.40
N HIS A 94 -12.46 5.93 8.04
CA HIS A 94 -12.35 6.74 9.26
C HIS A 94 -12.74 8.20 9.03
N ALA A 95 -12.27 8.81 7.94
CA ALA A 95 -12.62 10.19 7.60
C ALA A 95 -14.12 10.37 7.33
N GLN A 96 -14.76 9.40 6.66
CA GLN A 96 -16.21 9.42 6.43
C GLN A 96 -16.99 9.28 7.73
N ALA A 97 -16.57 8.38 8.62
CA ALA A 97 -17.22 8.20 9.93
C ALA A 97 -17.10 9.48 10.78
N GLU A 98 -15.91 10.07 10.86
CA GLU A 98 -15.68 11.31 11.60
C GLU A 98 -16.46 12.49 11.00
N ALA A 99 -16.55 12.58 9.67
CA ALA A 99 -17.35 13.59 9.00
C ALA A 99 -18.85 13.43 9.29
N ALA A 100 -19.35 12.19 9.30
CA ALA A 100 -20.74 11.89 9.62
C ALA A 100 -21.07 12.26 11.09
N GLU A 101 -20.20 11.88 12.03
CA GLU A 101 -20.36 12.23 13.45
C GLU A 101 -20.37 13.75 13.67
N LYS A 102 -19.43 14.47 13.05
CA LYS A 102 -19.39 15.94 13.12
C LYS A 102 -20.61 16.59 12.49
N ALA A 103 -21.10 16.06 11.37
CA ALA A 103 -22.30 16.56 10.71
C ALA A 103 -23.54 16.35 11.59
N GLU A 104 -23.68 15.18 12.21
CA GLU A 104 -24.77 14.89 13.14
C GLU A 104 -24.73 15.81 14.37
N ALA A 105 -23.56 15.95 15.00
CA ALA A 105 -23.37 16.85 16.14
C ALA A 105 -23.67 18.32 15.79
N LEU A 106 -23.24 18.76 14.60
CA LEU A 106 -23.52 20.11 14.12
C LEU A 106 -25.02 20.30 13.89
N ASN A 107 -25.69 19.36 13.23
CA ASN A 107 -27.13 19.42 13.00
C ASN A 107 -27.92 19.46 14.31
N ALA A 108 -27.55 18.64 15.29
CA ALA A 108 -28.17 18.67 16.62
C ALA A 108 -28.00 20.05 17.29
N ARG A 109 -26.79 20.63 17.22
CA ARG A 109 -26.50 21.96 17.77
C ARG A 109 -27.25 23.08 17.02
N LEU A 110 -27.42 22.96 15.71
CA LEU A 110 -28.17 23.92 14.90
C LEU A 110 -29.66 23.86 15.24
N ASN A 111 -30.23 22.65 15.35
CA ASN A 111 -31.63 22.48 15.74
C ASN A 111 -31.90 23.07 17.14
N ALA A 112 -31.03 22.80 18.11
CA ALA A 112 -31.15 23.40 19.45
C ALA A 112 -31.11 24.94 19.42
N GLN A 113 -30.23 25.53 18.59
CA GLN A 113 -30.17 26.99 18.42
C GLN A 113 -31.41 27.56 17.74
N ILE A 114 -31.99 26.83 16.78
CA ILE A 114 -33.24 27.22 16.12
C ILE A 114 -34.38 27.19 17.13
N GLU A 115 -34.53 26.12 17.90
CA GLU A 115 -35.55 26.02 18.95
C GLU A 115 -35.42 27.13 20.00
N GLU A 116 -34.19 27.42 20.45
CA GLU A 116 -33.95 28.52 21.39
C GLU A 116 -34.31 29.88 20.76
N ALA A 117 -33.96 30.10 19.49
CA ALA A 117 -34.30 31.31 18.77
C ALA A 117 -35.82 31.47 18.61
N GLU A 118 -36.54 30.39 18.28
CA GLU A 118 -37.99 30.37 18.18
C GLU A 118 -38.65 30.71 19.53
N GLN A 119 -38.15 30.13 20.63
CA GLN A 119 -38.62 30.47 21.98
C GLN A 119 -38.38 31.94 22.32
N ARG A 120 -37.21 32.50 22.01
CA ARG A 120 -36.91 33.92 22.22
C ARG A 120 -37.82 34.82 21.36
N ILE A 121 -38.08 34.45 20.11
CA ILE A 121 -38.99 35.19 19.23
C ILE A 121 -40.42 35.15 19.79
N ALA A 122 -40.89 33.99 20.23
CA ALA A 122 -42.22 33.86 20.85
C ALA A 122 -42.34 34.73 22.11
N ALA A 123 -41.36 34.64 23.01
CA ALA A 123 -41.33 35.47 24.23
C ALA A 123 -41.29 36.98 23.92
N SER A 124 -40.48 37.39 22.93
CA SER A 124 -40.40 38.79 22.49
C SER A 124 -41.71 39.25 21.85
N ARG A 125 -42.38 38.39 21.08
CA ARG A 125 -43.71 38.67 20.52
C ARG A 125 -44.70 38.89 21.65
N ASP A 126 -44.79 37.97 22.60
CA ASP A 126 -45.77 38.03 23.69
C ASP A 126 -45.54 39.28 24.56
N SER A 127 -44.29 39.61 24.86
CA SER A 127 -43.94 40.85 25.56
C SER A 127 -44.32 42.11 24.77
N ALA A 128 -44.10 42.12 23.45
CA ALA A 128 -44.47 43.26 22.60
C ALA A 128 -46.00 43.42 22.52
N MET A 129 -46.73 42.31 22.42
CA MET A 129 -48.20 42.32 22.42
C MET A 129 -48.78 42.80 23.74
N ALA A 130 -48.20 42.36 24.87
CA ALA A 130 -48.57 42.86 26.20
C ALA A 130 -48.31 44.36 26.36
N ALA A 131 -47.15 44.85 25.90
CA ALA A 131 -46.82 46.27 25.92
C ALA A 131 -47.78 47.09 25.04
N LEU A 132 -48.12 46.61 23.84
CA LEU A 132 -49.13 47.25 22.97
C LEU A 132 -50.50 47.32 23.63
N ARG A 133 -50.92 46.27 24.33
CA ARG A 133 -52.19 46.26 25.08
C ARG A 133 -52.20 47.32 26.18
N SER A 134 -51.10 47.44 26.94
CA SER A 134 -50.97 48.49 27.97
C SER A 134 -51.06 49.88 27.35
N VAL A 135 -50.27 50.16 26.30
CA VAL A 135 -50.27 51.48 25.64
C VAL A 135 -51.63 51.81 25.05
N ALA A 136 -52.31 50.83 24.44
CA ALA A 136 -53.66 51.02 23.91
C ALA A 136 -54.68 51.35 25.01
N ALA A 137 -54.63 50.63 26.14
CA ALA A 137 -55.49 50.89 27.28
C ALA A 137 -55.22 52.27 27.91
N ASP A 138 -53.96 52.64 28.12
CA ASP A 138 -53.56 53.93 28.66
C ASP A 138 -54.01 55.09 27.76
N THR A 139 -53.88 54.92 26.44
CA THR A 139 -54.32 55.91 25.45
C THR A 139 -55.84 56.02 25.43
N ALA A 140 -56.56 54.89 25.48
CA ALA A 140 -58.02 54.87 25.51
C ALA A 140 -58.58 55.50 26.81
N GLU A 141 -57.97 55.22 27.96
CA GLU A 141 -58.34 55.82 29.25
C GLU A 141 -58.16 57.33 29.21
N ALA A 142 -57.01 57.82 28.70
CA ALA A 142 -56.74 59.24 28.58
C ALA A 142 -57.77 59.94 27.67
N LEU A 143 -58.17 59.32 26.57
CA LEU A 143 -59.22 59.81 25.67
C LEU A 143 -60.59 59.86 26.37
N VAL A 144 -61.01 58.78 27.02
CA VAL A 144 -62.31 58.69 27.72
C VAL A 144 -62.40 59.72 28.85
N LYS A 145 -61.33 59.84 29.66
CA LYS A 145 -61.26 60.81 30.76
C LYS A 145 -61.40 62.25 30.25
N ARG A 146 -60.81 62.56 29.10
CA ARG A 146 -60.87 63.89 28.48
C ARG A 146 -62.25 64.21 27.88
N LEU A 147 -62.98 63.19 27.39
CA LEU A 147 -64.30 63.36 26.77
C LEU A 147 -65.46 63.34 27.78
N THR A 148 -65.37 62.52 28.83
CA THR A 148 -66.50 62.23 29.75
C THR A 148 -66.27 62.70 31.18
N GLY A 149 -65.07 63.18 31.52
CA GLY A 149 -64.73 63.73 32.84
C GLY A 149 -64.34 62.67 33.89
N GLY A 150 -64.50 61.38 33.59
CA GLY A 150 -64.08 60.25 34.43
C GLY A 150 -63.82 59.01 33.59
N ALA A 151 -62.97 58.10 34.06
CA ALA A 151 -62.69 56.84 33.36
C ALA A 151 -62.73 55.68 34.36
N ASP A 152 -63.45 54.62 34.02
CA ASP A 152 -63.36 53.33 34.71
C ASP A 152 -62.33 52.47 34.00
N ARG A 153 -61.17 52.30 34.65
CA ARG A 153 -60.05 51.54 34.09
C ARG A 153 -60.43 50.09 33.77
N ALA A 154 -61.24 49.45 34.62
CA ALA A 154 -61.62 48.06 34.42
C ALA A 154 -62.49 47.89 33.17
N ALA A 155 -63.42 48.82 32.93
CA ALA A 155 -64.25 48.83 31.73
C ALA A 155 -63.42 49.09 30.45
N VAL A 156 -62.44 50.01 30.51
CA VAL A 156 -61.54 50.31 29.38
C VAL A 156 -60.65 49.11 29.04
N ASP A 157 -60.05 48.46 30.04
CA ASP A 157 -59.19 47.27 29.84
C ASP A 157 -59.97 46.10 29.24
N GLN A 158 -61.25 45.93 29.65
CA GLN A 158 -62.13 44.89 29.12
C GLN A 158 -62.55 45.18 27.67
N ALA A 159 -62.87 46.43 27.34
CA ALA A 159 -63.23 46.85 25.99
C ALA A 159 -62.05 46.76 25.00
N VAL A 160 -60.86 47.19 25.41
CA VAL A 160 -59.62 47.05 24.62
C VAL A 160 -59.24 45.58 24.45
N GLY A 161 -59.47 44.75 25.48
CA GLY A 161 -59.29 43.30 25.40
C GLY A 161 -60.20 42.63 24.36
N ALA A 162 -61.50 42.97 24.36
CA ALA A 162 -62.47 42.48 23.38
C ALA A 162 -62.11 42.93 21.94
N GLU A 163 -61.87 44.25 21.79
CA GLU A 163 -60.96 44.89 20.84
C GLU A 163 -59.97 44.01 20.05
N LEU A 164 -58.94 43.61 20.80
CA LEU A 164 -57.76 42.93 20.32
C LEU A 164 -58.03 41.46 19.99
N ALA A 165 -58.92 40.83 20.76
CA ALA A 165 -59.35 39.45 20.52
C ALA A 165 -60.18 39.31 19.24
N ALA A 166 -61.10 40.24 18.97
CA ALA A 166 -61.93 40.23 17.75
C ALA A 166 -61.10 40.43 16.47
N ARG A 167 -60.00 41.19 16.56
CA ARG A 167 -59.09 41.44 15.42
C ARG A 167 -57.99 40.38 15.24
N GLY A 168 -57.98 39.31 16.02
CA GLY A 168 -56.99 38.22 15.91
C GLY A 168 -55.57 38.63 16.28
N ARG A 169 -55.41 39.71 17.07
CA ARG A 169 -54.11 40.23 17.56
C ARG A 169 -53.96 39.99 19.07
N ALA A 170 -54.43 38.85 19.55
CA ALA A 170 -54.15 38.39 20.91
C ALA A 170 -52.87 37.55 20.93
#